data_AF-A0ABD5DZM5-F1
#
_entry.id   AF-A0ABD5DZM5-F1
#
_cell.length_a   1.000
_cell.length_b   1.000
_cell.length_c   1.000
_cell.angle_alpha   90.00
_cell.angle_beta   90.00
_cell.angle_gamma   90.00
#
_symmetry.space_group_name_H-M   'P 1'
#
loop_
_entity.id
_entity.type
_entity.pdbx_description
1 polymer ?
#
loop_
_entity_poly.entity_id
_entity_poly.type
_entity_poly.pdbx_seq_one_letter_code
_entity_poly.pdbx_strand_id
1 'polypeptide(L)' 'MAATFPGVCAVVPAAGFGRRMQTECPKQYLSIGNKTILEHAVAALLA' A
#
# COMPACT_ATOMS: atom_id res chain seq x y z
N MET A 1 17.37 -3.68 3.85
CA MET A 1 18.12 -3.00 2.77
C MET A 1 17.13 -2.86 1.63
N ALA A 2 16.70 -1.65 1.28
CA ALA A 2 15.73 -1.46 0.20
C ALA A 2 16.44 -1.60 -1.14
N ALA A 3 15.89 -2.40 -2.05
CA ALA A 3 16.41 -2.48 -3.41
C ALA A 3 16.26 -1.10 -4.08
N THR A 4 17.33 -0.60 -4.71
CA THR A 4 17.28 0.65 -5.48
C THR A 4 17.27 0.29 -6.95
N PHE A 5 16.24 0.72 -7.66
CA PHE A 5 16.08 0.54 -9.09
C PHE A 5 16.38 1.86 -9.80
N PRO A 6 17.64 2.11 -10.23
CA PRO A 6 18.00 3.39 -10.84
C PRO A 6 17.17 3.64 -12.11
N GLY A 7 16.56 4.83 -12.19
CA GLY A 7 15.73 5.23 -13.33
C GLY A 7 14.29 4.73 -13.32
N VAL A 8 13.84 4.03 -12.27
CA VAL A 8 12.46 3.54 -12.16
C VAL A 8 11.70 4.33 -11.09
N CYS A 9 10.51 4.82 -11.46
CA CYS A 9 9.55 5.42 -10.53
C CYS A 9 8.29 4.56 -10.46
N ALA A 10 7.91 4.13 -9.27
CA ALA A 10 6.67 3.38 -9.03
C ALA A 10 5.58 4.32 -8.51
N VAL A 11 4.36 4.18 -9.05
CA VAL A 11 3.18 4.94 -8.62
C VAL A 11 2.14 3.98 -8.09
N VAL A 12 1.71 4.19 -6.83
CA VAL A 12 0.66 3.40 -6.19
C VAL A 12 -0.58 4.28 -5.97
N PRO A 13 -1.62 4.18 -6.81
CA PRO A 13 -2.84 4.96 -6.60
C PRO A 13 -3.63 4.42 -5.39
N ALA A 14 -3.76 5.25 -4.35
CA ALA A 14 -4.41 4.89 -3.09
C ALA A 14 -5.56 5.85 -2.70
N ALA A 15 -6.14 6.58 -3.64
CA ALA A 15 -7.16 7.61 -3.38
C ALA A 15 -8.60 7.07 -3.18
N GLY A 16 -8.80 5.74 -3.23
CA GLY A 16 -10.14 5.15 -3.16
C GLY A 16 -10.69 5.04 -1.73
N PHE A 17 -11.95 5.42 -1.54
CA PHE A 17 -12.63 5.37 -0.23
C PHE A 17 -12.92 3.96 0.31
N GLY A 18 -12.81 2.91 -0.50
CA GLY A 18 -13.00 1.54 -0.03
C GLY A 18 -14.43 1.18 0.35
N ARG A 19 -15.46 1.78 -0.26
CA ARG A 19 -16.90 1.56 0.07
C ARG A 19 -17.33 0.09 0.23
N ARG A 20 -16.74 -0.84 -0.55
CA ARG A 20 -17.03 -2.29 -0.47
C ARG A 20 -16.44 -2.97 0.77
N MET A 21 -15.52 -2.31 1.48
CA MET A 21 -14.91 -2.80 2.71
C MET A 21 -15.82 -2.61 3.94
N GLN A 22 -16.94 -1.88 3.80
CA GLN A 22 -17.94 -1.68 4.86
C GLN A 22 -17.32 -1.14 6.17
N THR A 23 -16.39 -0.20 6.04
CA THR A 23 -15.72 0.48 7.15
C THR A 23 -15.58 1.96 6.83
N GLU A 24 -15.55 2.79 7.87
CA GLU A 24 -15.26 4.22 7.77
C GLU A 24 -13.78 4.47 7.41
N CYS A 25 -12.89 3.52 7.71
CA CYS A 25 -11.46 3.64 7.41
C CYS A 25 -11.20 3.26 5.95
N PRO A 26 -10.56 4.14 5.13
CA PRO A 26 -10.17 3.79 3.78
C PRO A 26 -9.32 2.52 3.73
N LYS A 27 -9.58 1.66 2.72
CA LYS A 27 -9.03 0.29 2.69
C LYS A 27 -7.50 0.23 2.84
N GLN A 28 -6.79 1.19 2.27
CA GLN A 28 -5.32 1.21 2.25
C GLN A 28 -4.70 1.32 3.66
N TYR A 29 -5.45 1.80 4.64
CA TYR A 29 -5.01 1.94 6.03
C TYR A 29 -5.45 0.78 6.93
N LEU A 30 -6.27 -0.14 6.43
CA LEU A 30 -6.62 -1.34 7.17
C LEU A 30 -5.38 -2.22 7.36
N SER A 31 -5.29 -2.86 8.52
CA SER A 31 -4.15 -3.70 8.88
C SER A 31 -4.38 -5.15 8.47
N ILE A 32 -3.34 -5.76 7.91
CA ILE A 32 -3.20 -7.21 7.76
C ILE A 32 -1.98 -7.61 8.58
N GLY A 33 -2.22 -8.20 9.75
CA GLY A 33 -1.18 -8.43 10.75
C GLY A 33 -0.67 -7.13 11.33
N ASN A 34 0.64 -6.90 11.31
CA ASN A 34 1.32 -5.73 11.88
C ASN A 34 1.59 -4.60 10.86
N LYS A 35 1.01 -4.67 9.67
CA LYS A 35 1.18 -3.68 8.60
C LYS A 35 -0.14 -3.34 7.94
N THR A 36 -0.26 -2.12 7.48
CA THR A 36 -1.34 -1.66 6.62
C THR A 36 -1.27 -2.30 5.24
N ILE A 37 -2.40 -2.35 4.54
CA ILE A 37 -2.45 -2.77 3.13
C ILE A 37 -1.50 -1.92 2.27
N LEU A 38 -1.39 -0.61 2.54
CA LEU A 38 -0.46 0.26 1.81
C LEU A 38 1.00 -0.12 2.02
N GLU A 39 1.39 -0.42 3.26
CA GLU A 39 2.76 -0.85 3.57
C GLU A 39 3.10 -2.19 2.91
N HIS A 40 2.16 -3.13 2.86
CA HIS A 40 2.36 -4.38 2.10
C HIS A 40 2.59 -4.11 0.60
N ALA A 41 1.81 -3.21 0.00
CA ALA A 41 1.97 -2.85 -1.41
C ALA A 41 3.33 -2.17 -1.70
N VAL A 42 3.75 -1.24 -0.85
CA VAL A 42 5.06 -0.58 -0.98
C VAL A 42 6.21 -1.56 -0.75
N ALA A 43 6.11 -2.43 0.27
CA ALA A 43 7.14 -3.41 0.55
C ALA A 43 7.35 -4.39 -0.62
N ALA A 44 6.28 -4.79 -1.31
CA ALA A 44 6.37 -5.65 -2.48
C ALA A 44 7.11 -4.99 -3.66
N LEU A 45 7.02 -3.66 -3.80
CA LEU A 45 7.71 -2.90 -4.85
C LEU A 45 9.19 -2.63 -4.52
N LEU A 46 9.55 -2.64 -3.23
CA LEU A 46 10.91 -2.38 -2.74
C LEU A 46 11.71 -3.67 -2.43
N ALA A 47 11.12 -4.84 -2.68
CA ALA A 47 11.69 -6.15 -2.42
C ALA A 47 12.83 -6.52 -3.38
#